data_AF-A0A392SIQ6-F1
#
_entry.id   AF-A0A392SIQ6-F1
#
_cell.length_a   1.000
_cell.length_b   1.000
_cell.length_c   1.000
_cell.angle_alpha   90.00
_cell.angle_beta   90.00
_cell.angle_gamma   90.00
#
_symmetry.space_group_name_H-M   'P 1'
#
loop_
_entity.id
_entity.type
_entity.pdbx_description
1 polymer ?
#
loop_
_entity_poly.entity_id
_entity_poly.type
_entity_poly.pdbx_seq_one_letter_code
_entity_poly.pdbx_strand_id
1 'polypeptide(L)'
;MRRTGLPARDLRILDPLLSYPSTVLGRERAIVINLEHIKAIITANEVLLLNSRDPSVTPFVQELQARILRHHEATTNTHPDNQQDSH
;
A
#
# COMPACT_ATOMS: atom_id res chain seq x y z
N MET A 1 -7.98 14.79 -2.21
CA MET A 1 -6.73 14.64 -1.42
C MET A 1 -6.87 14.87 0.08
N ARG A 2 -8.06 15.21 0.62
CA ARG A 2 -8.26 15.24 2.09
C ARG A 2 -8.21 13.85 2.74
N ARG A 3 -8.35 12.77 1.96
CA ARG A 3 -8.44 11.37 2.43
C ARG A 3 -7.10 10.80 2.91
N THR A 4 -5.97 11.25 2.35
CA THR A 4 -4.62 10.75 2.72
C THR A 4 -3.89 11.65 3.72
N GLY A 5 -4.36 12.88 3.94
CA GLY A 5 -3.69 13.87 4.78
C GLY A 5 -2.37 14.41 4.22
N LEU A 6 -2.03 14.09 2.96
CA LEU A 6 -0.76 14.49 2.36
C LEU A 6 -0.77 15.96 1.90
N PRO A 7 0.24 16.77 2.25
CA PRO A 7 0.44 18.08 1.65
C PRO A 7 0.77 17.95 0.16
N ALA A 8 0.42 18.97 -0.63
CA ALA A 8 0.65 18.97 -2.08
C ALA A 8 2.12 18.73 -2.47
N ARG A 9 3.07 19.14 -1.62
CA ARG A 9 4.50 18.92 -1.82
C ARG A 9 4.87 17.44 -1.93
N ASP A 10 4.21 16.59 -1.15
CA ASP A 10 4.52 15.15 -1.14
C ASP A 10 4.00 14.45 -2.40
N LEU A 11 2.91 14.97 -2.95
CA LEU A 11 2.30 14.42 -4.17
C LEU A 11 3.10 14.76 -5.42
N ARG A 12 3.84 15.88 -5.42
CA ARG A 12 4.76 16.24 -6.51
C ARG A 12 5.84 15.19 -6.76
N ILE A 13 6.15 14.37 -5.77
CA ILE A 13 7.15 13.29 -5.87
C ILE A 13 6.63 12.14 -6.76
N LEU A 14 5.32 12.07 -6.94
CA LEU A 14 4.66 11.15 -7.86
C LEU A 14 4.35 11.77 -9.23
N ASP A 15 4.72 13.04 -9.44
CA ASP A 15 4.44 13.74 -10.70
C ASP A 15 5.23 13.07 -11.84
N PRO A 16 4.55 12.52 -12.87
CA PRO A 16 5.23 11.85 -13.97
C PRO A 16 6.08 12.81 -14.83
N LEU A 17 5.87 14.12 -14.73
CA LEU A 17 6.65 15.12 -15.47
C LEU A 17 7.96 15.51 -14.75
N LEU A 18 8.17 15.04 -13.51
CA LEU A 18 9.34 15.35 -12.72
C LEU A 18 10.14 14.08 -12.42
N SER A 19 11.42 14.06 -12.80
CA SER A 19 12.32 12.96 -12.41
C SER A 19 12.79 13.13 -10.98
N TYR A 20 12.18 12.39 -10.07
CA TYR A 20 12.64 12.26 -8.68
C TYR A 20 13.39 10.93 -8.48
N PRO A 21 14.40 10.89 -7.59
CA PRO A 21 15.07 9.65 -7.22
C PRO A 21 14.10 8.69 -6.52
N SER A 22 14.48 7.42 -6.48
CA SER A 22 13.78 6.39 -5.70
C SER A 22 13.67 6.82 -4.23
N THR A 23 12.44 6.95 -3.73
CA THR A 23 12.17 7.49 -2.39
C THR A 23 11.00 6.76 -1.73
N VAL A 24 11.13 6.49 -0.43
CA VAL A 24 10.03 6.09 0.45
C VAL A 24 9.89 7.15 1.55
N LEU A 25 8.71 7.73 1.68
CA LEU A 25 8.43 8.81 2.64
C LEU A 25 7.38 8.36 3.63
N GLY A 26 7.78 8.33 4.91
CA GLY A 26 6.84 8.22 6.02
C GLY A 26 6.13 9.55 6.27
N ARG A 27 4.80 9.48 6.37
CA ARG A 27 3.94 10.54 6.88
C ARG A 27 3.05 9.96 7.96
N GLU A 28 2.46 10.84 8.75
CA GLU A 28 1.64 10.46 9.91
C GLU A 28 0.54 9.44 9.55
N ARG A 29 -0.11 9.61 8.40
CA ARG A 29 -1.26 8.80 7.97
C ARG A 29 -1.07 8.06 6.65
N ALA A 30 0.14 8.12 6.09
CA ALA A 30 0.41 7.55 4.78
C ALA A 30 1.90 7.27 4.57
N ILE A 31 2.18 6.35 3.65
CA ILE A 31 3.52 6.12 3.10
C ILE A 31 3.47 6.46 1.62
N VAL A 32 4.36 7.34 1.17
CA VAL A 32 4.49 7.68 -0.26
C VAL A 32 5.69 6.93 -0.83
N ILE A 33 5.48 6.22 -1.93
CA ILE A 33 6.48 5.41 -2.61
C ILE A 33 6.65 5.98 -4.02
N ASN A 34 7.88 6.38 -4.36
CA ASN A 34 8.30 6.64 -5.73
C ASN A 34 9.51 5.75 -6.02
N LEU A 35 9.30 4.62 -6.68
CA LEU A 35 10.35 3.74 -7.18
C LEU A 35 10.14 3.59 -8.69
N GLU A 36 11.22 3.34 -9.43
CA GLU A 36 11.25 3.09 -10.89
C GLU A 36 9.87 3.12 -11.59
N HIS A 37 9.16 1.98 -11.59
CA HIS A 37 7.81 1.86 -12.13
C HIS A 37 6.69 1.92 -11.08
N ILE A 38 7.03 1.79 -9.79
CA ILE A 38 6.05 1.69 -8.69
C ILE A 38 5.90 3.04 -7.98
N LYS A 39 4.79 3.72 -8.28
CA LYS A 39 4.40 4.99 -7.65
C LYS A 39 3.13 4.77 -6.86
N ALA A 40 3.17 4.90 -5.54
CA ALA A 40 2.04 4.56 -4.68
C ALA A 40 1.88 5.48 -3.48
N ILE A 41 0.66 5.54 -2.97
CA ILE A 41 0.32 6.04 -1.64
C ILE A 41 -0.33 4.91 -0.88
N ILE A 42 0.29 4.49 0.22
CA ILE A 42 -0.25 3.48 1.13
C ILE A 42 -0.86 4.21 2.32
N THR A 43 -2.11 3.88 2.64
CA THR A 43 -2.79 4.31 3.86
C THR A 43 -3.13 3.09 4.71
N ALA A 44 -3.72 3.31 5.89
CA ALA A 44 -4.18 2.21 6.74
C ALA A 44 -5.26 1.34 6.10
N ASN A 45 -6.03 1.88 5.14
CA ASN A 45 -7.23 1.22 4.60
C ASN A 45 -7.09 0.82 3.15
N GLU A 46 -6.27 1.53 2.37
CA GLU A 46 -6.17 1.33 0.93
C GLU A 46 -4.78 1.70 0.39
N VAL A 47 -4.44 1.11 -0.75
CA VAL A 47 -3.25 1.43 -1.54
C VAL A 47 -3.70 2.09 -2.84
N LEU A 48 -3.21 3.30 -3.09
CA LEU A 48 -3.44 4.05 -4.32
C LEU A 48 -2.19 3.91 -5.19
N LEU A 49 -2.28 3.15 -6.27
CA LEU A 49 -1.19 2.92 -7.20
C LEU A 49 -1.38 3.76 -8.48
N LEU A 50 -0.36 4.52 -8.86
CA LEU A 50 -0.36 5.25 -10.11
C LEU A 50 -0.08 4.31 -11.28
N ASN A 51 -0.80 4.50 -12.39
CA ASN A 51 -0.64 3.69 -13.61
C ASN A 51 -0.75 2.17 -13.38
N SER A 52 -1.69 1.72 -12.54
CA SER A 52 -1.86 0.29 -12.19
C SER A 52 -2.15 -0.65 -13.37
N ARG A 53 -2.51 -0.11 -14.53
CA ARG A 53 -2.74 -0.86 -15.78
C ARG A 53 -1.48 -1.01 -16.64
N ASP A 54 -0.36 -0.44 -16.23
CA ASP A 54 0.91 -0.60 -16.91
C ASP A 54 1.37 -2.07 -16.82
N PRO A 55 1.72 -2.72 -17.94
CA PRO A 55 2.25 -4.08 -17.93
C PRO A 55 3.48 -4.27 -17.04
N SER A 56 4.31 -3.24 -16.86
CA SER A 56 5.49 -3.28 -15.99
C SER A 56 5.13 -3.32 -14.49
N VAL A 57 3.94 -2.82 -14.14
CA VAL A 57 3.44 -2.73 -12.75
C VAL A 57 2.53 -3.92 -12.41
N THR A 58 1.88 -4.50 -13.42
CA THR A 58 0.89 -5.59 -13.25
C THR A 58 1.41 -6.79 -12.43
N PRO A 59 2.63 -7.33 -12.68
CA PRO A 59 3.16 -8.44 -11.89
C PRO A 59 3.34 -8.09 -10.41
N PHE A 60 3.75 -6.85 -10.12
CA PHE A 60 3.89 -6.36 -8.75
C PHE A 60 2.54 -6.32 -8.03
N VAL A 61 1.48 -5.85 -8.71
CA VAL A 61 0.13 -5.79 -8.12
C VAL A 61 -0.38 -7.17 -7.75
N GLN A 62 -0.21 -8.14 -8.66
CA GLN A 62 -0.65 -9.52 -8.43
C GLN A 62 0.05 -10.15 -7.23
N GLU A 63 1.37 -10.00 -7.14
CA GLU A 63 2.13 -10.54 -6.01
C GLU A 63 1.80 -9.83 -4.69
N LEU A 64 1.62 -8.50 -4.73
CA LEU A 64 1.22 -7.74 -3.55
C LEU A 64 -0.14 -8.21 -3.00
N GLN A 65 -1.13 -8.39 -3.87
CA GLN A 65 -2.44 -8.92 -3.50
C GLN A 65 -2.33 -10.34 -2.93
N ALA A 66 -1.58 -11.23 -3.60
CA ALA A 66 -1.38 -12.59 -3.12
C ALA A 66 -0.69 -12.66 -1.75
N ARG A 67 0.26 -11.76 -1.47
CA ARG A 67 0.91 -11.68 -0.15
C ARG A 67 -0.05 -11.17 0.92
N ILE A 68 -0.81 -10.12 0.63
CA ILE A 68 -1.78 -9.57 1.59
C ILE A 68 -2.82 -10.62 1.97
N LEU A 69 -3.37 -11.36 0.99
CA LEU A 69 -4.33 -12.44 1.24
C LEU A 69 -3.73 -13.56 2.09
N ARG A 70 -2.53 -14.05 1.73
CA ARG A 70 -1.82 -15.08 2.52
C ARG A 70 -1.56 -14.63 3.96
N HIS A 71 -1.15 -13.38 4.16
CA HIS A 71 -0.94 -12.83 5.50
C HIS A 71 -2.23 -12.72 6.28
N HIS A 72 -3.31 -12.27 5.65
CA HIS A 72 -4.63 -12.20 6.26
C HIS A 72 -5.09 -13.60 6.71
N GLU A 73 -5.03 -14.60 5.84
CA GLU A 73 -5.38 -16.00 6.17
C GLU A 73 -4.55 -16.55 7.33
N ALA A 74 -3.24 -16.28 7.35
CA ALA A 74 -2.36 -16.70 8.43
C ALA A 74 -2.76 -16.06 9.78
N THR A 75 -3.15 -14.78 9.77
CA THR A 75 -3.60 -14.07 10.98
C THR A 75 -5.01 -14.47 11.43
N THR A 76 -5.90 -14.85 10.51
CA THR A 76 -7.26 -15.28 10.87
C THR A 76 -7.33 -16.73 11.34
N ASN A 77 -6.50 -17.62 10.80
CA ASN A 77 -6.48 -19.05 11.20
C ASN A 77 -5.77 -19.31 12.54
N THR A 78 -5.05 -18.33 13.11
CA THR A 78 -4.39 -18.48 14.41
C THR A 78 -5.26 -18.11 15.61
N HIS A 79 -6.55 -17.81 15.42
CA HIS A 79 -7.53 -17.67 16.49
C HIS A 79 -8.56 -18.81 16.44
N PRO A 80 -8.27 -20.00 17.01
CA PRO A 80 -9.33 -20.92 17.37
C PRO A 80 -10.06 -20.29 18.56
N ASP A 81 -11.27 -19.84 18.30
CA ASP A 81 -12.23 -19.37 19.29
C ASP A 81 -12.53 -20.53 20.26
N ASN A 82 -11.76 -20.63 21.34
CA ASN A 82 -11.99 -21.59 22.42
C ASN A 82 -13.14 -21.07 23.29
N GLN A 83 -14.35 -21.19 22.76
CA GLN A 83 -15.58 -21.06 23.52
C GLN A 83 -15.81 -22.37 24.29
N GLN A 84 -15.45 -22.41 25.58
CA GLN A 84 -16.00 -23.34 26.57
C GLN A 84 -15.58 -22.96 28.00
N ASP A 85 -16.03 -21.80 28.46
CA ASP A 85 -16.20 -21.57 29.91
C ASP A 85 -17.59 -22.09 30.30
N SER A 86 -17.61 -23.34 30.76
CA SER A 86 -18.68 -23.89 31.59
C SER A 86 -18.02 -24.31 32.88
N HIS A 87 -18.27 -23.57 33.97
CA HIS A 87 -18.50 -24.05 35.33
C HIS A 87 -18.90 -22.91 36.26
#